data_AF-A0A2J8K552-F1
#
_entry.id   AF-A0A2J8K552-F1
#
_cell.length_a   1.000
_cell.length_b   1.000
_cell.length_c   1.000
_cell.angle_alpha   90.00
_cell.angle_beta   90.00
_cell.angle_gamma   90.00
#
_symmetry.space_group_name_H-M   'P 1'
#
loop_
_entity.id
_entity.type
_entity.pdbx_description
1 polymer ?
#
loop_
_entity_poly.entity_id
_entity_poly.type
_entity_poly.pdbx_seq_one_letter_code
_entity_poly.pdbx_strand_id
1 'polypeptide(L)'
;MALPALGLDPWSLLGLFLFQLLQLLLPTTTAGGGGQGPMPRVRYYAGDERRALSFFHQKGLQDFDTLLLSGDGNTLYVGAREAILALDIQDPGVPRLKNMIPWPASDRKKSECAFKKKSNEELQDSYLLPISEDKVMEGKGQSPFDPAHKHTAVLVDGMLYSGTMNNFLGSEPILMRTLGSQPVLKTDNFLRWLHHDASFVAAIPSTQVVYFFFEETASEFDFFERLHTSRVARVC
;
A
#
# COMPACT_ATOMS: atom_id res chain seq x y z
N MET A 1 -9.06 -37.58 -58.30
CA MET A 1 -8.94 -37.77 -56.85
C MET A 1 -10.11 -37.06 -56.21
N ALA A 2 -11.14 -37.79 -55.79
CA ALA A 2 -12.31 -37.26 -55.11
C ALA A 2 -12.29 -37.77 -53.66
N LEU A 3 -12.38 -36.84 -52.71
CA LEU A 3 -12.47 -37.12 -51.27
C LEU A 3 -13.84 -37.75 -50.95
N PRO A 4 -13.95 -38.72 -50.02
CA PRO A 4 -15.24 -39.22 -49.60
C PRO A 4 -15.87 -38.23 -48.60
N ALA A 5 -17.15 -37.93 -48.81
CA ALA A 5 -17.96 -37.20 -47.85
C ALA A 5 -18.33 -38.12 -46.68
N LEU A 6 -17.88 -37.78 -45.48
CA LEU A 6 -18.30 -38.43 -44.24
C LEU A 6 -19.71 -37.95 -43.88
N GLY A 7 -20.72 -38.77 -44.20
CA GLY A 7 -22.08 -38.54 -43.75
C GLY A 7 -22.20 -38.86 -42.26
N LEU A 8 -22.50 -37.85 -41.45
CA LEU A 8 -22.83 -38.02 -40.03
C LEU A 8 -24.29 -38.49 -39.90
N ASP A 9 -24.48 -39.71 -39.41
CA ASP A 9 -25.77 -40.37 -39.23
C ASP A 9 -26.68 -39.60 -38.25
N PRO A 10 -27.98 -39.38 -38.52
CA PRO A 10 -28.87 -38.57 -37.67
C PRO A 10 -29.02 -39.07 -36.22
N TRP A 11 -28.81 -40.37 -35.98
CA TRP A 11 -28.82 -40.96 -34.64
C TRP A 11 -27.62 -40.51 -33.79
N SER A 12 -26.48 -40.22 -34.44
CA SER A 12 -25.28 -39.69 -33.79
C SER A 12 -25.51 -38.24 -33.30
N LEU A 13 -26.30 -37.46 -34.05
CA LEU A 13 -26.66 -36.09 -33.67
C LEU A 13 -27.64 -36.06 -32.49
N LEU A 14 -28.61 -36.98 -32.45
CA LEU A 14 -29.51 -37.17 -31.31
C LEU A 14 -28.76 -37.62 -30.05
N GLY A 15 -27.78 -38.51 -30.19
CA GLY A 15 -26.91 -38.94 -29.10
C GLY A 15 -26.07 -37.80 -28.53
N LEU A 16 -25.48 -36.96 -29.40
CA LEU A 16 -24.72 -35.77 -28.99
C LEU A 16 -25.61 -34.73 -28.28
N PHE A 17 -26.82 -34.53 -28.78
CA PHE A 17 -27.76 -33.58 -28.19
C PHE A 17 -28.26 -34.04 -26.80
N LEU A 18 -28.58 -35.34 -26.65
CA LEU A 18 -28.94 -35.93 -25.37
C LEU A 18 -27.78 -35.91 -24.37
N PHE A 19 -26.55 -36.12 -24.84
CA PHE A 19 -25.35 -36.00 -24.01
C PHE A 19 -25.12 -34.56 -23.54
N GLN A 20 -25.27 -33.56 -24.41
CA GLN A 20 -25.19 -32.14 -24.02
C GLN A 20 -26.31 -31.76 -23.04
N LEU A 21 -27.53 -32.25 -23.25
CA LEU A 21 -28.64 -32.00 -22.33
C LEU A 21 -28.41 -32.65 -20.96
N LEU A 22 -27.83 -33.86 -20.93
CA LEU A 22 -27.42 -34.52 -19.69
C LEU A 22 -26.32 -33.73 -18.98
N GLN A 23 -25.34 -33.16 -19.70
CA GLN A 23 -24.33 -32.27 -19.10
C GLN A 23 -24.90 -30.97 -18.52
N LEU A 24 -26.04 -30.48 -19.02
CA LEU A 24 -26.77 -29.32 -18.48
C LEU A 24 -27.60 -29.65 -17.23
N LEU A 25 -27.90 -30.93 -16.97
CA LEU A 25 -28.72 -31.41 -15.86
C LEU A 25 -27.88 -31.93 -14.68
N LEU A 26 -26.58 -32.19 -14.86
CA LEU A 26 -25.69 -32.46 -13.73
C LEU A 26 -25.45 -31.14 -12.98
N PRO A 27 -25.67 -31.07 -11.65
CA PRO A 27 -25.23 -29.93 -10.87
C PRO A 27 -23.72 -29.79 -11.09
N THR A 28 -23.28 -28.60 -11.48
CA THR A 28 -21.87 -28.25 -11.53
C THR A 28 -21.34 -28.37 -10.10
N THR A 29 -20.81 -29.54 -9.74
CA THR A 29 -19.87 -29.63 -8.64
C THR A 29 -18.68 -28.83 -9.12
N THR A 30 -18.66 -27.55 -8.76
CA THR A 30 -17.45 -26.76 -8.72
C THR A 30 -16.51 -27.53 -7.79
N ALA A 31 -15.73 -28.44 -8.36
CA ALA A 31 -14.46 -28.88 -7.78
C ALA A 31 -13.50 -27.68 -7.91
N GLY A 32 -13.89 -26.56 -7.30
CA GLY A 32 -13.00 -25.48 -6.98
C GLY A 32 -12.15 -25.99 -5.83
N GLY A 33 -11.04 -26.64 -6.16
CA GLY A 33 -9.90 -26.76 -5.26
C GLY A 33 -9.29 -25.39 -4.99
N GLY A 34 -10.09 -24.44 -4.51
CA GLY A 34 -9.60 -23.24 -3.84
C GLY A 34 -9.37 -23.64 -2.41
N GLY A 35 -8.12 -23.62 -1.94
CA GLY A 35 -7.78 -23.97 -0.57
C GLY A 35 -8.65 -23.20 0.41
N GLN A 36 -9.67 -23.84 0.97
CA GLN A 36 -10.44 -23.27 2.06
C GLN A 36 -9.53 -23.32 3.29
N GLY A 37 -8.80 -22.22 3.51
CA GLY A 37 -8.19 -21.94 4.80
C GLY A 37 -9.22 -22.11 5.92
N PRO A 38 -8.78 -22.32 7.16
CA PRO A 38 -9.69 -22.62 8.27
C PRO A 38 -10.75 -21.53 8.39
N MET A 39 -12.02 -21.96 8.48
CA MET A 39 -13.15 -21.06 8.71
C MET A 39 -12.96 -20.35 10.07
N PRO A 40 -13.07 -19.01 10.14
CA PRO A 40 -12.96 -18.30 11.42
C PRO A 40 -13.97 -18.85 12.43
N ARG A 41 -13.50 -19.22 13.63
CA ARG A 41 -14.33 -19.83 14.69
C ARG A 41 -15.47 -18.91 15.14
N VAL A 42 -15.23 -17.60 15.15
CA VAL A 42 -16.21 -16.58 15.52
C VAL A 42 -16.14 -15.47 14.48
N ARG A 43 -17.30 -14.94 14.10
CA ARG A 43 -17.46 -13.82 13.17
C ARG A 43 -18.35 -12.77 13.81
N TYR A 44 -17.90 -11.53 13.74
CA TYR A 44 -18.69 -10.37 14.10
C TYR A 44 -18.88 -9.54 12.84
N TYR A 45 -20.10 -9.08 12.61
CA TYR A 45 -20.38 -8.17 11.51
C TYR A 45 -20.18 -6.72 11.95
N ALA A 46 -19.99 -5.80 11.01
CA ALA A 46 -19.98 -4.38 11.33
C ALA A 46 -21.31 -4.00 12.00
N GLY A 47 -21.23 -3.40 13.19
CA GLY A 47 -22.40 -3.08 14.01
C GLY A 47 -22.89 -4.20 14.94
N ASP A 48 -22.18 -5.33 15.05
CA ASP A 48 -22.52 -6.39 16.01
C ASP A 48 -22.34 -5.90 17.46
N GLU A 49 -23.44 -5.85 18.22
CA GLU A 49 -23.48 -5.36 19.60
C GLU A 49 -22.58 -6.15 20.56
N ARG A 50 -22.25 -7.42 20.22
CA ARG A 50 -21.33 -8.25 21.02
C ARG A 50 -19.89 -7.76 20.97
N ARG A 51 -19.55 -6.90 20.00
CA ARG A 51 -18.24 -6.28 19.87
C ARG A 51 -18.38 -4.83 19.44
N ALA A 52 -18.54 -3.95 20.44
CA ALA A 52 -18.52 -2.52 20.22
C ALA A 52 -17.21 -2.10 19.53
N LEU A 53 -17.33 -1.50 18.35
CA LEU A 53 -16.24 -0.89 17.61
C LEU A 53 -16.40 0.62 17.63
N SER A 54 -15.28 1.29 17.79
CA SER A 54 -15.24 2.74 17.91
C SER A 54 -14.68 3.33 16.64
N PHE A 55 -15.38 4.31 16.11
CA PHE A 55 -15.04 4.96 14.85
C PHE A 55 -14.68 6.40 15.13
N PHE A 56 -13.52 6.82 14.62
CA PHE A 56 -13.18 8.23 14.53
C PHE A 56 -13.49 8.71 13.12
N HIS A 57 -14.16 9.85 13.01
CA HIS A 57 -14.41 10.52 11.75
C HIS A 57 -14.27 12.02 11.92
N GLN A 58 -13.57 12.66 10.99
CA GLN A 58 -13.44 14.10 10.92
C GLN A 58 -13.88 14.56 9.53
N LYS A 59 -14.86 15.46 9.48
CA LYS A 59 -15.44 15.96 8.22
C LYS A 59 -14.36 16.63 7.38
N GLY A 60 -14.30 16.30 6.09
CA GLY A 60 -13.37 16.89 5.12
C GLY A 60 -11.96 16.29 5.13
N LEU A 61 -11.72 15.24 5.92
CA LEU A 61 -10.46 14.48 5.91
C LEU A 61 -10.68 13.08 5.37
N GLN A 62 -9.63 12.56 4.72
CA GLN A 62 -9.58 11.22 4.15
C GLN A 62 -8.15 10.65 4.26
N ASP A 63 -7.97 9.38 3.87
CA ASP A 63 -6.67 8.69 3.83
C ASP A 63 -5.93 8.67 5.19
N PHE A 64 -6.58 8.11 6.22
CA PHE A 64 -5.98 7.90 7.54
C PHE A 64 -5.05 6.68 7.54
N ASP A 65 -3.93 6.76 6.82
CA ASP A 65 -3.06 5.61 6.51
C ASP A 65 -1.80 5.49 7.39
N THR A 66 -1.38 6.60 8.02
CA THR A 66 -0.15 6.67 8.81
C THR A 66 -0.48 6.80 10.28
N LEU A 67 -0.09 5.82 11.09
CA LEU A 67 -0.41 5.76 12.52
C LEU A 67 0.87 5.71 13.35
N LEU A 68 0.96 6.57 14.37
CA LEU A 68 2.08 6.59 15.31
C LEU A 68 1.57 6.73 16.75
N LEU A 69 1.85 5.74 17.58
CA LEU A 69 1.52 5.78 19.01
C LEU A 69 2.59 6.53 19.79
N SER A 70 2.18 7.42 20.69
CA SER A 70 3.09 8.09 21.61
C SER A 70 3.74 7.11 22.59
N GLY A 71 4.93 7.44 23.10
CA GLY A 71 5.66 6.55 24.02
C GLY A 71 4.95 6.27 25.34
N ASP A 72 4.03 7.14 25.77
CA ASP A 72 3.18 6.94 26.95
C ASP A 72 1.90 6.14 26.65
N GLY A 73 1.63 5.82 25.37
CA GLY A 73 0.44 5.09 24.92
C GLY A 73 -0.87 5.89 24.96
N ASN A 74 -0.84 7.18 25.31
CA ASN A 74 -2.04 7.98 25.53
C ASN A 74 -2.51 8.75 24.30
N THR A 75 -1.63 8.94 23.31
CA THR A 75 -1.90 9.74 22.12
C THR A 75 -1.59 8.96 20.86
N LEU A 76 -2.56 8.87 19.96
CA LEU A 76 -2.37 8.34 18.61
C LEU A 76 -2.23 9.51 17.64
N TYR A 77 -1.06 9.66 17.05
CA TYR A 77 -0.85 10.56 15.92
C TYR A 77 -1.29 9.90 14.63
N VAL A 78 -2.05 10.62 13.82
CA VAL A 78 -2.61 10.12 12.56
C VAL A 78 -2.26 11.08 11.43
N GLY A 79 -1.55 10.58 10.43
CA GLY A 79 -1.41 11.26 9.14
C GLY A 79 -2.67 11.02 8.31
N ALA A 80 -3.23 12.11 7.79
CA ALA A 80 -4.36 12.11 6.88
C ALA A 80 -4.04 13.01 5.68
N ARG A 81 -4.84 12.93 4.61
CA ARG A 81 -4.69 13.84 3.47
C ARG A 81 -4.82 15.29 3.93
N GLU A 82 -3.77 16.08 3.66
CA GLU A 82 -3.66 17.51 4.03
C GLU A 82 -3.73 17.83 5.55
N ALA A 83 -3.60 16.85 6.45
CA ALA A 83 -3.66 17.12 7.89
C ALA A 83 -2.91 16.08 8.74
N ILE A 84 -2.43 16.51 9.91
CA ILE A 84 -1.90 15.65 10.97
C ILE A 84 -2.78 15.82 12.20
N LEU A 85 -3.29 14.71 12.75
CA LEU A 85 -4.15 14.69 13.92
C LEU A 85 -3.42 14.12 15.12
N ALA A 86 -3.75 14.62 16.31
CA ALA A 86 -3.40 14.00 17.59
C ALA A 86 -4.70 13.59 18.30
N LEU A 87 -4.87 12.29 18.53
CA LEU A 87 -6.06 11.72 19.17
C LEU A 87 -5.73 11.25 20.59
N ASP A 88 -6.51 11.65 21.58
CA ASP A 88 -6.53 11.04 22.90
C ASP A 88 -7.14 9.65 22.81
N ILE A 89 -6.46 8.65 23.35
CA ILE A 89 -6.92 7.25 23.37
C ILE A 89 -6.90 6.63 24.77
N GLN A 90 -6.79 7.46 25.82
CA GLN A 90 -6.83 7.01 27.22
C GLN A 90 -8.14 6.29 27.58
N ASP A 91 -9.26 6.76 27.03
CA ASP A 91 -10.57 6.12 27.18
C ASP A 91 -10.75 5.09 26.05
N PRO A 92 -10.67 3.76 26.33
CA PRO A 92 -10.74 2.74 25.29
C PRO A 92 -12.04 2.85 24.52
N GLY A 93 -11.93 2.93 23.20
CA GLY A 93 -13.09 3.04 22.33
C GLY A 93 -13.74 4.42 22.24
N VAL A 94 -13.10 5.48 22.74
CA VAL A 94 -13.57 6.85 22.51
C VAL A 94 -12.39 7.73 22.10
N PRO A 95 -11.82 7.55 20.90
CA PRO A 95 -10.76 8.42 20.42
C PRO A 95 -11.27 9.87 20.30
N ARG A 96 -10.62 10.81 20.99
CA ARG A 96 -11.00 12.24 20.99
C ARG A 96 -9.92 13.09 20.34
N LEU A 97 -10.31 14.00 19.45
CA LEU A 97 -9.35 14.93 18.85
C LEU A 97 -8.77 15.87 19.92
N LYS A 98 -7.45 15.78 20.18
CA LYS A 98 -6.70 16.72 21.04
C LYS A 98 -6.27 17.95 20.25
N ASN A 99 -5.71 17.72 19.07
CA ASN A 99 -5.18 18.77 18.22
C ASN A 99 -5.17 18.33 16.75
N MET A 100 -5.14 19.30 15.84
CA MET A 100 -5.04 19.09 14.40
C MET A 100 -4.14 20.15 13.80
N ILE A 101 -3.13 19.73 13.04
CA ILE A 101 -2.28 20.60 12.25
C ILE A 101 -2.69 20.43 10.80
N PRO A 102 -3.31 21.45 10.20
CA PRO A 102 -3.53 21.42 8.77
C PRO A 102 -2.22 21.60 8.00
N TRP A 103 -2.09 20.88 6.90
CA TRP A 103 -0.93 20.97 6.03
C TRP A 103 -1.28 20.73 4.54
N PRO A 104 -2.12 21.59 3.94
CA PRO A 104 -2.40 21.49 2.52
C PRO A 104 -1.22 21.97 1.66
N ALA A 105 -1.17 21.48 0.42
CA ALA A 105 -0.28 22.03 -0.60
C ALA A 105 -0.76 23.42 -1.02
N SER A 106 0.17 24.34 -1.31
CA SER A 106 -0.18 25.66 -1.85
C SER A 106 -0.81 25.55 -3.25
N ASP A 107 -1.67 26.50 -3.62
CA ASP A 107 -2.33 26.52 -4.93
C ASP A 107 -1.34 26.49 -6.10
N ARG A 108 -0.17 27.09 -5.90
CA ARG A 108 0.93 27.03 -6.85
C ARG A 108 1.42 25.59 -7.05
N LYS A 109 1.68 24.86 -5.96
CA LYS A 109 2.09 23.44 -6.03
C LYS A 109 0.98 22.54 -6.59
N LYS A 110 -0.28 22.83 -6.25
CA LYS A 110 -1.46 22.13 -6.79
C LYS A 110 -1.54 22.28 -8.32
N SER A 111 -1.40 23.50 -8.83
CA SER A 111 -1.41 23.76 -10.28
C SER A 111 -0.18 23.19 -11.02
N GLU A 112 1.01 23.28 -10.42
CA GLU A 112 2.24 22.62 -10.93
C GLU A 112 2.07 21.10 -11.03
N CYS A 113 1.39 20.47 -10.07
CA CYS A 113 1.08 19.04 -10.08
C CYS A 113 0.09 18.67 -11.20
N ALA A 114 -1.00 19.43 -11.32
CA ALA A 114 -2.02 19.22 -12.35
C ALA A 114 -1.45 19.36 -13.77
N PHE A 115 -0.54 20.31 -13.98
CA PHE A 115 0.15 20.49 -15.27
C PHE A 115 0.99 19.26 -15.67
N LYS A 116 1.52 18.51 -14.70
CA LYS A 116 2.26 17.26 -14.93
C LYS A 116 1.35 16.05 -15.21
N LYS A 117 0.05 16.27 -15.47
CA LYS A 117 -0.97 15.28 -15.87
C LYS A 117 -1.19 14.13 -14.86
N LYS A 118 -1.03 14.39 -13.56
CA LYS A 118 -1.56 13.49 -12.54
C LYS A 118 -3.08 13.64 -12.47
N SER A 119 -3.79 12.57 -12.10
CA SER A 119 -5.27 12.58 -12.00
C SER A 119 -5.74 13.79 -11.21
N ASN A 120 -6.75 14.46 -11.77
CA ASN A 120 -7.42 15.59 -11.16
C ASN A 120 -8.42 15.05 -10.11
N GLU A 121 -7.93 14.28 -9.14
CA GLU A 121 -8.72 14.02 -7.93
C GLU A 121 -8.82 15.34 -7.19
N GLU A 122 -10.05 15.80 -7.00
CA GLU A 122 -10.42 17.09 -6.43
C GLU A 122 -9.52 17.42 -5.25
N LEU A 123 -8.52 18.27 -5.51
CA LEU A 123 -7.77 18.96 -4.47
C LEU A 123 -8.77 19.94 -3.87
N GLN A 124 -9.60 19.43 -2.96
CA GLN A 124 -10.61 20.22 -2.31
C GLN A 124 -9.90 21.39 -1.64
N ASP A 125 -10.43 22.60 -1.88
CA ASP A 125 -9.91 23.84 -1.34
C ASP A 125 -10.10 23.81 0.18
N SER A 126 -9.14 23.23 0.89
CA SER A 126 -9.12 23.27 2.34
C SER A 126 -8.62 24.66 2.71
N TYR A 127 -9.50 25.45 3.32
CA TYR A 127 -9.24 26.82 3.83
C TYR A 127 -8.24 26.86 5.00
N LEU A 128 -7.32 25.91 5.05
CA LEU A 128 -6.40 25.74 6.14
C LEU A 128 -5.09 26.43 5.81
N LEU A 129 -4.60 27.25 6.73
CA LEU A 129 -3.40 28.04 6.50
C LEU A 129 -2.18 27.12 6.30
N PRO A 130 -1.46 27.22 5.17
CA PRO A 130 -0.32 26.37 4.90
C PRO A 130 0.84 26.68 5.87
N ILE A 131 1.62 25.65 6.19
CA ILE A 131 2.88 25.83 6.92
C ILE A 131 3.80 26.71 6.06
N SER A 132 4.42 27.71 6.70
CA SER A 132 5.36 28.62 6.07
C SER A 132 6.46 27.85 5.30
N GLU A 133 6.65 28.20 4.02
CA GLU A 133 7.53 27.45 3.11
C GLU A 133 9.00 27.43 3.56
N ASP A 134 9.45 28.44 4.31
CA ASP A 134 10.78 28.54 4.91
C ASP A 134 11.07 27.44 5.95
N LYS A 135 10.03 26.80 6.49
CA LYS A 135 10.13 25.68 7.44
C LYS A 135 9.94 24.31 6.80
N VAL A 136 9.73 24.25 5.48
CA VAL A 136 9.49 23.00 4.75
C VAL A 136 10.80 22.47 4.16
N MET A 137 11.10 21.21 4.46
CA MET A 137 12.26 20.50 3.90
C MET A 137 11.88 19.67 2.68
N GLU A 138 12.84 19.37 1.82
CA GLU A 138 12.65 18.46 0.69
C GLU A 138 12.45 17.02 1.19
N GLY A 139 11.33 16.39 0.82
CA GLY A 139 10.96 15.03 1.22
C GLY A 139 11.44 13.92 0.28
N LYS A 140 12.27 14.24 -0.72
CA LYS A 140 12.75 13.28 -1.72
C LYS A 140 13.51 12.14 -1.06
N GLY A 141 13.11 10.89 -1.35
CA GLY A 141 13.67 9.69 -0.73
C GLY A 141 13.19 9.41 0.70
N GLN A 142 12.37 10.30 1.29
CA GLN A 142 11.74 10.12 2.61
C GLN A 142 10.25 9.79 2.48
N SER A 143 9.58 10.36 1.48
CA SER A 143 8.17 10.13 1.16
C SER A 143 8.00 9.98 -0.37
N PRO A 144 7.08 9.12 -0.85
CA PRO A 144 6.88 8.95 -2.29
C PRO A 144 6.22 10.17 -2.94
N PHE A 145 6.47 10.37 -4.23
CA PHE A 145 5.76 11.36 -5.06
C PHE A 145 4.32 10.95 -5.41
N ASP A 146 4.03 9.65 -5.33
CA ASP A 146 2.69 9.10 -5.56
C ASP A 146 2.13 8.51 -4.26
N PRO A 147 0.93 8.91 -3.81
CA PRO A 147 0.29 8.28 -2.68
C PRO A 147 0.04 6.77 -2.90
N ALA A 148 -0.01 6.29 -4.15
CA ALA A 148 -0.17 4.86 -4.43
C ALA A 148 1.13 4.04 -4.27
N HIS A 149 2.31 4.69 -4.22
CA HIS A 149 3.56 3.95 -4.01
C HIS A 149 3.70 3.55 -2.55
N LYS A 150 3.89 2.24 -2.32
CA LYS A 150 4.18 1.71 -1.00
C LYS A 150 5.52 2.25 -0.49
N HIS A 151 5.55 2.58 0.79
CA HIS A 151 6.71 3.14 1.45
C HIS A 151 6.77 2.68 2.89
N THR A 152 7.92 2.87 3.52
CA THR A 152 8.09 2.61 4.95
C THR A 152 9.08 3.60 5.55
N ALA A 153 8.92 3.91 6.83
CA ALA A 153 9.85 4.76 7.54
C ALA A 153 9.89 4.41 9.04
N VAL A 154 11.06 4.60 9.66
CA VAL A 154 11.25 4.51 11.11
C VAL A 154 12.23 5.58 11.58
N LEU A 155 11.95 6.17 12.74
CA LEU A 155 12.85 7.12 13.40
C LEU A 155 13.62 6.41 14.52
N VAL A 156 14.95 6.42 14.46
CA VAL A 156 15.85 5.79 15.44
C VAL A 156 16.92 6.80 15.83
N ASP A 157 17.03 7.12 17.12
CA ASP A 157 18.02 8.08 17.65
C ASP A 157 18.05 9.42 16.89
N GLY A 158 16.88 9.91 16.47
CA GLY A 158 16.73 11.16 15.71
C GLY A 158 17.12 11.07 14.22
N MET A 159 17.45 9.88 13.71
CA MET A 159 17.71 9.61 12.30
C MET A 159 16.49 8.92 11.67
N LEU A 160 16.09 9.38 10.49
CA LEU A 160 15.00 8.81 9.72
C LEU A 160 15.56 7.78 8.74
N TYR A 161 15.09 6.55 8.85
CA TYR A 161 15.34 5.48 7.91
C TYR A 161 14.10 5.28 7.06
N SER A 162 14.20 5.46 5.74
CA SER A 162 13.08 5.39 4.82
C SER A 162 13.35 4.44 3.65
N GLY A 163 12.31 3.73 3.22
CA GLY A 163 12.27 2.94 2.00
C GLY A 163 11.12 3.43 1.13
N THR A 164 11.42 3.97 -0.05
CA THR A 164 10.40 4.55 -0.95
C THR A 164 10.94 4.70 -2.39
N MET A 165 10.21 5.40 -3.25
CA MET A 165 10.64 5.80 -4.59
C MET A 165 11.27 7.20 -4.57
N ASN A 166 12.46 7.32 -5.16
CA ASN A 166 13.28 8.53 -5.20
C ASN A 166 12.91 9.49 -6.34
N ASN A 167 12.14 9.05 -7.33
CA ASN A 167 11.80 9.86 -8.49
C ASN A 167 10.28 9.94 -8.72
N PHE A 168 9.88 10.92 -9.54
CA PHE A 168 8.47 11.17 -9.84
C PHE A 168 7.79 10.01 -10.58
N LEU A 169 8.55 9.24 -11.36
CA LEU A 169 8.04 8.13 -12.16
C LEU A 169 7.82 6.83 -11.38
N GLY A 170 8.35 6.72 -10.15
CA GLY A 170 8.23 5.49 -9.35
C GLY A 170 9.14 4.34 -9.81
N SER A 171 10.28 4.65 -10.42
CA SER A 171 11.18 3.66 -11.02
C SER A 171 12.56 3.59 -10.36
N GLU A 172 12.81 4.44 -9.36
CA GLU A 172 14.06 4.51 -8.61
C GLU A 172 13.80 4.20 -7.13
N PRO A 173 13.74 2.92 -6.73
CA PRO A 173 13.62 2.57 -5.32
C PRO A 173 14.88 3.00 -4.57
N ILE A 174 14.70 3.41 -3.31
CA ILE A 174 15.79 3.88 -2.45
C ILE A 174 15.57 3.43 -1.02
N LEU A 175 16.64 2.97 -0.37
CA LEU A 175 16.74 2.99 1.09
C LEU A 175 17.62 4.18 1.47
N MET A 176 17.15 5.03 2.37
CA MET A 176 17.81 6.27 2.75
C MET A 176 17.84 6.42 4.27
N ARG A 177 18.95 6.95 4.79
CA ARG A 177 19.06 7.46 6.16
C ARG A 177 19.30 8.96 6.11
N THR A 178 18.38 9.72 6.67
CA THR A 178 18.44 11.19 6.77
C THR A 178 18.24 11.65 8.21
N LEU A 179 18.23 12.97 8.42
CA LEU A 179 18.12 13.61 9.72
C LEU A 179 19.27 13.22 10.68
N GLY A 180 19.25 13.79 11.89
CA GLY A 180 20.31 13.61 12.88
C GLY A 180 21.61 14.35 12.53
N SER A 181 22.68 14.03 13.27
CA SER A 181 24.01 14.61 13.09
C SER A 181 24.91 13.82 12.12
N GLN A 182 24.47 12.63 11.72
CA GLN A 182 25.23 11.73 10.84
C GLN A 182 25.07 12.13 9.37
N PRO A 183 26.06 11.80 8.51
CA PRO A 183 25.92 11.99 7.07
C PRO A 183 24.73 11.21 6.52
N VAL A 184 24.08 11.81 5.51
CA VAL A 184 23.02 11.15 4.74
C VAL A 184 23.61 9.94 4.03
N LEU A 185 22.97 8.78 4.22
CA LEU A 185 23.31 7.55 3.51
C LEU A 185 22.16 7.14 2.61
N LYS A 186 22.47 6.50 1.49
CA LYS A 186 21.47 5.92 0.59
C LYS A 186 22.04 4.74 -0.18
N THR A 187 21.15 3.86 -0.66
CA THR A 187 21.50 2.82 -1.63
C THR A 187 22.00 3.42 -2.93
N ASP A 188 22.92 2.72 -3.58
CA ASP A 188 23.47 3.12 -4.88
C ASP A 188 22.53 2.69 -6.02
N ASN A 189 22.26 3.60 -6.95
CA ASN A 189 21.36 3.32 -8.09
C ASN A 189 22.07 2.58 -9.24
N PHE A 190 23.39 2.69 -9.38
CA PHE A 190 24.16 2.05 -10.45
C PHE A 190 24.37 0.57 -10.19
N LEU A 191 24.61 0.21 -8.92
CA LEU A 191 24.84 -1.17 -8.50
C LEU A 191 23.56 -2.03 -8.48
N ARG A 192 22.39 -1.43 -8.72
CA ARG A 192 21.08 -2.11 -8.75
C ARG A 192 20.84 -2.99 -7.52
N TRP A 193 21.14 -2.46 -6.33
CA TRP A 193 20.87 -3.13 -5.05
C TRP A 193 19.40 -3.50 -4.87
N LEU A 194 18.51 -2.77 -5.52
CA LEU A 194 17.06 -2.94 -5.50
C LEU A 194 16.57 -2.99 -6.94
N HIS A 195 15.67 -3.91 -7.25
CA HIS A 195 15.03 -3.96 -8.56
C HIS A 195 14.02 -2.81 -8.71
N HIS A 196 13.84 -2.27 -9.92
CA HIS A 196 13.07 -1.04 -10.19
C HIS A 196 11.60 -1.05 -9.74
N ASP A 197 11.05 -2.23 -9.45
CA ASP A 197 9.68 -2.43 -8.97
C ASP A 197 9.59 -2.77 -7.48
N ALA A 198 10.67 -2.56 -6.72
CA ALA A 198 10.71 -2.86 -5.29
C ALA A 198 9.57 -2.14 -4.54
N SER A 199 8.86 -2.88 -3.70
CA SER A 199 7.67 -2.44 -2.97
C SER A 199 7.89 -2.62 -1.48
N PHE A 200 8.01 -1.50 -0.75
CA PHE A 200 8.38 -1.53 0.67
C PHE A 200 7.19 -1.84 1.57
N VAL A 201 7.43 -2.60 2.63
CA VAL A 201 6.39 -3.07 3.57
C VAL A 201 6.63 -2.52 4.96
N ALA A 202 7.83 -2.72 5.52
CA ALA A 202 8.12 -2.32 6.89
C ALA A 202 9.61 -2.02 7.10
N ALA A 203 9.90 -1.10 8.03
CA ALA A 203 11.20 -0.90 8.63
C ALA A 203 11.10 -1.16 10.13
N ILE A 204 11.91 -2.07 10.65
CA ILE A 204 11.85 -2.48 12.05
C ILE A 204 13.22 -2.25 12.70
N PRO A 205 13.30 -1.39 13.73
CA PRO A 205 14.55 -1.13 14.43
C PRO A 205 14.89 -2.28 15.37
N SER A 206 16.17 -2.60 15.46
CA SER A 206 16.77 -3.50 16.45
C SER A 206 17.85 -2.74 17.23
N THR A 207 18.52 -3.40 18.17
CA THR A 207 19.53 -2.77 19.04
C THR A 207 20.75 -2.22 18.29
N GLN A 208 21.08 -2.78 17.12
CA GLN A 208 22.29 -2.44 16.36
C GLN A 208 22.03 -2.17 14.88
N VAL A 209 20.84 -2.50 14.38
CA VAL A 209 20.55 -2.47 12.94
C VAL A 209 19.09 -2.11 12.72
N VAL A 210 18.80 -1.59 11.53
CA VAL A 210 17.42 -1.42 11.04
C VAL A 210 17.18 -2.46 9.95
N TYR A 211 16.12 -3.25 10.10
CA TYR A 211 15.68 -4.21 9.09
C TYR A 211 14.66 -3.56 8.15
N PHE A 212 14.79 -3.81 6.85
CA PHE A 212 13.81 -3.42 5.84
C PHE A 212 13.20 -4.67 5.22
N PHE A 213 11.86 -4.68 5.13
CA PHE A 213 11.07 -5.71 4.50
C PHE A 213 10.40 -5.14 3.26
N PHE A 214 10.56 -5.82 2.13
CA PHE A 214 10.04 -5.38 0.84
C PHE A 214 9.87 -6.58 -0.10
N GLU A 215 9.19 -6.36 -1.21
CA GLU A 215 9.04 -7.32 -2.29
C GLU A 215 9.65 -6.74 -3.56
N GLU A 216 10.25 -7.56 -4.42
CA GLU A 216 10.80 -7.12 -5.70
C GLU A 216 10.81 -8.26 -6.70
N THR A 217 10.97 -7.97 -7.99
CA THR A 217 11.28 -9.03 -8.97
C THR A 217 12.66 -9.62 -8.69
N ALA A 218 12.72 -10.94 -8.52
CA ALA A 218 13.96 -11.69 -8.28
C ALA A 218 14.86 -11.65 -9.51
N SER A 219 16.13 -11.27 -9.33
CA SER A 219 17.12 -11.21 -10.41
C SER A 219 17.98 -12.47 -10.50
N GLU A 220 18.00 -13.27 -9.44
CA GLU A 220 18.70 -14.55 -9.35
C GLU A 220 17.96 -15.71 -10.03
N PHE A 221 16.71 -15.49 -10.44
CA PHE A 221 15.89 -16.48 -11.12
C PHE A 221 15.50 -15.99 -12.52
N ASP A 222 15.70 -16.84 -13.52
CA ASP A 222 15.25 -16.59 -14.89
C ASP A 222 14.07 -17.51 -15.20
N PHE A 223 12.85 -16.97 -15.07
CA PHE A 223 11.59 -17.65 -15.37
C PHE A 223 10.89 -16.93 -16.53
N PHE A 224 10.02 -17.64 -17.25
CA PHE A 224 9.21 -17.05 -18.33
C PHE A 224 8.33 -15.88 -17.83
N GLU A 225 7.90 -15.93 -16.58
CA GLU A 225 7.19 -14.85 -15.90
C GLU A 225 8.07 -14.22 -14.82
N ARG A 226 7.87 -12.93 -14.56
CA ARG A 226 8.57 -12.23 -13.48
C ARG A 226 8.19 -12.85 -12.14
N LEU A 227 9.19 -13.41 -11.45
CA LEU A 227 9.00 -13.95 -10.12
C LEU A 227 9.19 -12.85 -9.08
N HIS A 228 8.11 -12.46 -8.39
CA HIS A 228 8.20 -11.59 -7.23
C HIS A 228 8.57 -12.39 -5.98
N THR A 229 9.50 -11.88 -5.20
CA THR A 229 9.94 -12.49 -3.94
C THR A 229 9.95 -11.47 -2.82
N SER A 230 9.61 -11.92 -1.61
CA SER A 230 9.82 -11.16 -0.39
C SER A 230 11.31 -11.12 -0.04
N ARG A 231 11.76 -10.00 0.51
CA ARG A 231 13.15 -9.70 0.89
C ARG A 231 13.21 -9.15 2.31
N VAL A 232 14.33 -9.44 2.96
CA VAL A 232 14.76 -8.76 4.18
C VAL A 232 16.18 -8.23 3.97
N ALA A 233 16.38 -6.95 4.20
CA ALA A 233 17.68 -6.30 4.21
C ALA A 233 17.94 -5.70 5.60
N ARG A 234 19.22 -5.39 5.89
CA ARG A 234 19.59 -4.69 7.12
C ARG A 234 20.65 -3.64 6.85
N VAL A 235 20.64 -2.58 7.64
CA VAL A 235 21.67 -1.54 7.68
C VAL A 235 22.10 -1.30 9.12
N CYS A 236 23.37 -0.95 9.31
CA CYS A 236 23.94 -0.57 10.62
C CYS A 236 23.87 0.94 10.84
#